data_AF-A0AB72ZS28-F1
#
_entry.id   AF-A0AB72ZS28-F1
#
_cell.length_a   1.000
_cell.length_b   1.000
_cell.length_c   1.000
_cell.angle_alpha   90.00
_cell.angle_beta   90.00
_cell.angle_gamma   90.00
#
_symmetry.space_group_name_H-M   'P 1'
#
loop_
_entity.id
_entity.type
_entity.pdbx_description
1 polymer ?
#
loop_
_entity_poly.entity_id
_entity_poly.type
_entity_poly.pdbx_seq_one_letter_code
_entity_poly.pdbx_strand_id
1 'polypeptide(L)'
;MKYKLNVLLAEIALIGTGNHYHEEANCIAEWLHLKGEEEAVQLIRLSSLMNRGDYASALQQGNKLAYPDLEPWLALCEYRLGLGSALESRLNRLARSQDPRIQTFVNGMREQLKT
;
A
#
# COMPACT_ATOMS: atom_id res chain seq x y z
N MET A 1 -11.76 24.39 7.99
CA MET A 1 -10.46 23.71 7.75
C MET A 1 -10.17 23.80 6.26
N LYS A 2 -9.13 24.52 5.83
CA LYS A 2 -8.79 24.64 4.40
C LYS A 2 -7.99 23.38 4.06
N TYR A 3 -8.61 22.40 3.39
CA TYR A 3 -7.88 21.20 2.97
C TYR A 3 -6.71 21.64 2.09
N LYS A 4 -5.51 21.13 2.38
CA LYS A 4 -4.36 21.33 1.49
C LYS A 4 -4.67 20.59 0.19
N LEU A 5 -4.60 21.29 -0.93
CA LEU A 5 -4.89 20.74 -2.26
C LEU A 5 -4.16 19.41 -2.51
N ASN A 6 -2.92 19.26 -2.04
CA ASN A 6 -2.13 18.03 -2.15
C ASN A 6 -2.83 16.81 -1.51
N VAL A 7 -3.49 16.97 -0.37
CA VAL A 7 -4.21 15.88 0.30
C VAL A 7 -5.39 15.43 -0.56
N LEU A 8 -6.18 16.38 -1.07
CA LEU A 8 -7.31 16.07 -1.95
C LEU A 8 -6.85 15.39 -3.24
N LEU A 9 -5.73 15.83 -3.81
CA LEU A 9 -5.14 15.20 -4.99
C LEU A 9 -4.70 13.76 -4.69
N ALA A 10 -4.06 13.52 -3.55
CA ALA A 10 -3.65 12.17 -3.14
C ALA A 10 -4.86 11.24 -2.94
N GLU A 11 -5.93 11.73 -2.31
CA GLU A 11 -7.18 10.99 -2.14
C GLU A 11 -7.83 10.65 -3.48
N ILE A 12 -7.95 11.63 -4.38
CA ILE A 12 -8.50 11.42 -5.74
C ILE A 12 -7.67 10.40 -6.51
N ALA A 13 -6.34 10.50 -6.47
CA ALA A 13 -5.46 9.57 -7.15
C ALA A 13 -5.63 8.15 -6.58
N LEU A 14 -5.68 7.99 -5.26
CA LEU A 14 -5.87 6.69 -4.62
C LEU A 14 -7.21 6.06 -5.02
N ILE A 15 -8.30 6.84 -5.00
CA ILE A 15 -9.61 6.40 -5.50
C ILE A 15 -9.52 6.00 -6.97
N GLY A 16 -8.83 6.80 -7.79
CA GLY A 16 -8.61 6.53 -9.21
C GLY A 16 -7.96 5.17 -9.46
N THR A 17 -6.97 4.79 -8.65
CA THR A 17 -6.31 3.47 -8.79
C THR A 17 -7.26 2.29 -8.67
N GLY A 18 -8.31 2.39 -7.84
CA GLY A 18 -9.33 1.35 -7.67
C GLY A 18 -10.43 1.38 -8.74
N ASN A 19 -10.50 2.44 -9.54
CA ASN A 19 -11.48 2.65 -10.62
C ASN A 19 -10.84 2.57 -12.02
N HIS A 20 -9.67 1.94 -12.13
CA HIS A 20 -8.92 1.73 -13.37
C HIS A 20 -8.35 3.00 -14.03
N TYR A 21 -8.33 4.14 -13.34
CA TYR A 21 -7.71 5.39 -13.78
C TYR A 21 -6.22 5.45 -13.39
N HIS A 22 -5.44 4.50 -13.92
CA HIS A 22 -4.04 4.31 -13.53
C HIS A 22 -3.10 5.38 -14.06
N GLU A 23 -3.36 5.88 -15.27
CA GLU A 23 -2.55 6.93 -15.90
C GLU A 23 -2.75 8.26 -15.19
N GLU A 24 -4.01 8.61 -14.89
CA GLU A 24 -4.36 9.82 -14.15
C GLU A 24 -3.81 9.79 -12.72
N ALA A 25 -3.93 8.64 -12.04
CA ALA A 25 -3.35 8.46 -10.72
C ALA A 25 -1.81 8.62 -10.75
N ASN A 26 -1.13 8.13 -11.80
CA ASN A 26 0.31 8.31 -11.95
C ASN A 26 0.69 9.78 -12.24
N CYS A 27 -0.06 10.48 -13.10
CA CYS A 27 0.13 11.91 -13.35
C CYS A 27 0.03 12.73 -12.05
N ILE A 28 -0.95 12.42 -11.20
CA ILE A 28 -1.08 13.08 -9.89
C ILE A 28 0.08 12.70 -8.96
N ALA A 29 0.51 11.44 -8.93
CA ALA A 29 1.65 11.00 -8.13
C ALA A 29 2.95 11.71 -8.55
N GLU A 30 3.19 11.92 -9.85
CA GLU A 30 4.32 12.71 -10.34
C GLU A 30 4.23 14.17 -9.87
N TRP A 31 3.04 14.76 -9.87
CA TRP A 31 2.87 16.11 -9.33
C TRP A 31 3.15 16.18 -7.82
N LEU A 32 2.66 15.19 -7.05
CA LEU A 32 2.89 15.10 -5.60
C LEU A 32 4.37 14.88 -5.25
N HIS A 33 5.11 14.14 -6.08
CA HIS A 33 6.57 13.99 -5.96
C HIS A 33 7.28 15.34 -6.03
N LEU A 34 6.90 16.21 -6.97
CA LEU A 34 7.45 17.57 -7.09
C LEU A 34 7.09 18.47 -5.88
N LYS A 35 6.16 18.04 -5.02
CA LYS A 35 5.77 18.72 -3.78
C LYS A 35 6.37 18.09 -2.52
N GLY A 36 7.16 17.02 -2.68
CA GLY A 36 7.80 16.30 -1.56
C GLY A 36 6.86 15.39 -0.78
N GLU A 37 5.70 15.02 -1.34
CA GLU A 37 4.69 14.18 -0.69
C GLU A 37 4.99 12.68 -0.93
N GLU A 38 6.23 12.25 -0.70
CA GLU A 38 6.75 10.95 -1.15
C GLU A 38 5.95 9.75 -0.64
N GLU A 39 5.51 9.77 0.62
CA GLU A 39 4.73 8.66 1.19
C GLU A 39 3.41 8.44 0.43
N ALA A 40 2.71 9.52 0.09
CA ALA A 40 1.49 9.47 -0.71
C ALA A 40 1.77 8.97 -2.14
N VAL A 41 2.86 9.43 -2.75
CA VAL A 41 3.32 8.95 -4.07
C VAL A 41 3.51 7.44 -4.07
N GLN A 42 4.19 6.92 -3.04
CA GLN A 42 4.42 5.48 -2.93
C GLN A 42 3.13 4.70 -2.73
N LEU A 43 2.23 5.17 -1.87
CA LEU A 43 0.92 4.55 -1.67
C LEU A 43 0.12 4.48 -2.98
N ILE A 44 0.05 5.58 -3.73
CA ILE A 44 -0.68 5.63 -5.01
C ILE A 44 -0.08 4.63 -6.01
N ARG A 45 1.25 4.62 -6.18
CA ARG A 45 1.92 3.69 -7.10
C ARG A 45 1.70 2.24 -6.70
N LEU A 46 1.83 1.93 -5.42
CA LEU A 46 1.60 0.59 -4.89
C LEU A 46 0.16 0.13 -5.11
N SER A 47 -0.82 0.98 -4.77
CA SER A 47 -2.24 0.72 -4.99
C SER A 47 -2.57 0.51 -6.47
N SER A 48 -1.97 1.32 -7.36
CA SER A 48 -2.14 1.18 -8.81
C SER A 48 -1.65 -0.18 -9.32
N LEU A 49 -0.47 -0.63 -8.91
CA LEU A 49 0.07 -1.94 -9.29
C LEU A 49 -0.82 -3.08 -8.77
N MET A 50 -1.25 -3.01 -7.50
CA MET A 50 -2.09 -4.03 -6.89
C MET A 50 -3.47 -4.15 -7.55
N ASN A 51 -4.09 -3.01 -7.91
CA ASN A 51 -5.38 -3.00 -8.61
C ASN A 51 -5.28 -3.47 -10.06
N ARG A 52 -4.07 -3.48 -10.65
CA ARG A 52 -3.78 -4.11 -11.95
C ARG A 52 -3.45 -5.60 -11.83
N GLY A 53 -3.36 -6.14 -10.63
CA GLY A 53 -2.92 -7.51 -10.38
C GLY A 53 -1.40 -7.71 -10.44
N ASP A 54 -0.60 -6.65 -10.59
CA ASP A 54 0.85 -6.72 -10.65
C ASP A 54 1.46 -6.72 -9.23
N TYR A 55 1.16 -7.77 -8.48
CA TYR A 55 1.61 -7.95 -7.10
C TYR A 55 3.12 -8.13 -6.99
N ALA A 56 3.76 -8.68 -8.03
CA ALA A 56 5.20 -8.92 -8.05
C ALA A 56 5.96 -7.59 -8.15
N SER A 57 5.58 -6.71 -9.06
CA SER A 57 6.17 -5.36 -9.15
C SER A 57 5.85 -4.53 -7.90
N ALA A 58 4.64 -4.65 -7.36
CA ALA A 58 4.23 -3.99 -6.12
C ALA A 58 5.17 -4.36 -4.96
N LEU A 59 5.48 -5.66 -4.78
CA LEU A 59 6.45 -6.12 -3.78
C LEU A 59 7.87 -5.63 -4.06
N GLN A 60 8.32 -5.70 -5.31
CA GLN A 60 9.68 -5.31 -5.68
C GLN A 60 9.93 -3.83 -5.38
N GLN A 61 8.94 -2.98 -5.65
CA GLN A 61 9.02 -1.54 -5.36
C GLN A 61 8.84 -1.28 -3.87
N GLY A 62 7.80 -1.87 -3.27
CA GLY A 62 7.43 -1.68 -1.88
C GLY A 62 8.50 -2.07 -0.86
N ASN A 63 9.22 -3.17 -1.10
CA ASN A 63 10.29 -3.61 -0.19
C ASN A 63 11.50 -2.67 -0.14
N LYS A 64 11.61 -1.73 -1.08
CA LYS A 64 12.67 -0.71 -1.10
C LYS A 64 12.26 0.57 -0.35
N LEU A 65 11.02 0.65 0.12
CA LEU A 65 10.47 1.84 0.74
C LEU A 65 10.82 1.92 2.22
N ALA A 66 10.92 3.16 2.71
CA ALA A 66 11.17 3.47 4.12
C ALA A 66 9.88 3.77 4.92
N TYR A 67 8.72 3.32 4.42
CA TYR A 67 7.40 3.64 5.00
C TYR A 67 6.77 2.38 5.63
N PRO A 68 6.92 2.17 6.95
CA PRO A 68 6.36 1.00 7.65
C PRO A 68 4.85 0.91 7.52
N ASP A 69 4.16 2.03 7.37
CA ASP A 69 2.70 2.10 7.24
C ASP A 69 2.19 1.46 5.94
N LEU A 70 3.09 1.20 4.98
CA LEU A 70 2.78 0.48 3.73
C LEU A 70 3.02 -1.04 3.82
N GLU A 71 3.62 -1.55 4.89
CA GLU A 71 3.84 -3.00 5.08
C GLU A 71 2.55 -3.84 4.97
N PRO A 72 1.36 -3.40 5.44
CA PRO A 72 0.11 -4.14 5.22
C PRO A 72 -0.21 -4.39 3.74
N TRP A 73 0.09 -3.45 2.85
CA TRP A 73 -0.13 -3.60 1.41
C TRP A 73 0.81 -4.66 0.81
N LEU A 74 2.03 -4.77 1.33
CA LEU A 74 2.99 -5.79 0.93
C LEU A 74 2.57 -7.18 1.42
N ALA A 75 2.04 -7.28 2.64
CA ALA A 75 1.44 -8.52 3.14
C ALA A 75 0.31 -9.01 2.22
N LEU A 76 -0.56 -8.10 1.75
CA LEU A 76 -1.61 -8.44 0.80
C LEU A 76 -1.03 -8.95 -0.54
N CYS A 77 0.06 -8.36 -1.03
CA CYS A 77 0.72 -8.86 -2.24
C CYS A 77 1.30 -10.27 -2.05
N GLU A 78 1.97 -10.53 -0.93
CA GLU A 78 2.50 -11.85 -0.60
C GLU A 78 1.38 -12.89 -0.52
N TYR A 79 0.25 -12.52 0.09
CA TYR A 79 -0.94 -13.36 0.12
C TYR A 79 -1.47 -13.66 -1.29
N ARG A 80 -1.65 -12.64 -2.14
CA ARG A 80 -2.16 -12.81 -3.51
C ARG A 80 -1.24 -13.63 -4.41
N LEU A 81 0.06 -13.66 -4.11
CA LEU A 81 1.06 -14.46 -4.83
C LEU A 81 1.27 -15.87 -4.22
N GLY A 82 0.62 -16.21 -3.10
CA GLY A 82 0.80 -17.49 -2.43
C GLY A 82 2.16 -17.64 -1.73
N LEU A 83 2.83 -16.53 -1.38
CA LEU A 83 4.15 -16.52 -0.75
C LEU A 83 4.04 -16.71 0.78
N GLY A 84 3.54 -17.87 1.21
CA GLY A 84 3.17 -18.14 2.61
C GLY A 84 4.26 -17.84 3.65
N SER A 85 5.49 -18.30 3.42
CA SER A 85 6.60 -18.05 4.37
C SER A 85 7.01 -16.58 4.44
N ALA A 86 6.95 -15.85 3.32
CA ALA A 86 7.24 -14.42 3.30
C ALA A 86 6.15 -13.63 4.06
N LEU A 87 4.89 -13.96 3.78
CA LEU A 87 3.73 -13.41 4.47
C LEU A 87 3.81 -13.62 5.99
N GLU A 88 4.08 -14.85 6.43
CA GLU A 88 4.17 -15.17 7.85
C GLU A 88 5.29 -14.35 8.53
N SER A 89 6.46 -14.28 7.90
CA SER A 89 7.57 -13.45 8.37
C SER A 89 7.17 -11.98 8.52
N ARG A 90 6.47 -11.43 7.51
CA ARG A 90 6.00 -10.04 7.55
C ARG A 90 4.96 -9.80 8.65
N LEU A 91 3.96 -10.68 8.78
CA LEU A 91 2.94 -10.60 9.83
C LEU A 91 3.58 -10.68 11.23
N ASN A 92 4.61 -11.50 11.41
CA ASN A 92 5.36 -11.57 12.66
C ASN A 92 6.13 -10.28 12.99
N ARG A 93 6.63 -9.56 11.98
CA ARG A 93 7.22 -8.21 12.18
C ARG A 93 6.14 -7.20 12.54
N LEU A 94 5.05 -7.15 11.77
CA LEU A 94 3.93 -6.23 12.00
C LEU A 94 3.29 -6.43 13.38
N ALA A 95 3.22 -7.67 13.87
CA ALA A 95 2.71 -8.00 15.20
C ALA A 95 3.49 -7.35 16.36
N ARG A 96 4.70 -6.81 16.11
CA ARG A 96 5.48 -6.07 17.12
C ARG A 96 5.09 -4.59 17.21
N SER A 97 4.27 -4.08 16.29
CA SER A 97 3.80 -2.70 16.31
C SER A 97 2.88 -2.45 17.51
N GLN A 98 2.96 -1.26 18.10
CA GLN A 98 2.00 -0.83 19.13
C GLN A 98 0.73 -0.21 18.54
N ASP A 99 0.66 -0.03 17.22
CA ASP A 99 -0.50 0.55 16.55
C ASP A 99 -1.68 -0.45 16.53
N PRO A 100 -2.83 -0.13 17.16
CA PRO A 100 -3.99 -1.02 17.20
C PRO A 100 -4.58 -1.33 15.81
N ARG A 101 -4.37 -0.45 14.82
CA ARG A 101 -4.83 -0.67 13.44
C ARG A 101 -3.99 -1.75 12.75
N ILE A 102 -2.67 -1.74 12.99
CA ILE A 102 -1.77 -2.78 12.49
C ILE A 102 -2.06 -4.11 13.18
N GLN A 103 -2.33 -4.12 14.49
CA GLN A 103 -2.72 -5.35 15.20
C GLN A 103 -4.02 -5.94 14.65
N THR A 104 -5.02 -5.09 14.40
CA THR A 104 -6.28 -5.50 13.76
C THR A 104 -6.03 -6.12 12.39
N PHE A 105 -5.19 -5.49 11.55
CA PHE A 105 -4.82 -6.03 10.25
C PHE A 105 -4.14 -7.41 10.37
N VAL A 106 -3.14 -7.55 11.25
CA VAL A 106 -2.40 -8.81 11.44
C VAL A 106 -3.33 -9.93 11.89
N ASN A 107 -4.21 -9.66 12.85
CA ASN A 107 -5.15 -10.66 13.36
C ASN A 107 -6.13 -11.10 12.26
N GLY A 108 -6.71 -10.16 11.51
CA GLY A 108 -7.61 -10.46 10.40
C GLY A 108 -6.94 -11.30 9.30
N MET A 109 -5.70 -10.95 8.91
CA MET A 109 -4.93 -11.75 7.94
C MET A 109 -4.64 -13.16 8.44
N ARG A 110 -4.26 -13.32 9.71
CA ARG A 110 -4.00 -14.64 10.31
C ARG A 110 -5.26 -15.51 10.40
N GLU A 111 -6.43 -14.91 10.58
CA GLU A 111 -7.70 -15.63 10.53
C GLU A 111 -8.01 -16.10 9.12
N GLN A 112 -7.83 -15.25 8.11
CA GLN A 112 -8.04 -15.62 6.69
C GLN A 112 -7.14 -16.78 6.24
N LEU A 113 -5.92 -16.89 6.75
CA LEU A 113 -5.01 -18.00 6.42
C LEU A 113 -5.42 -19.36 7.00
N LYS A 114 -6.37 -19.40 7.96
CA LYS A 114 -6.87 -20.64 8.56
C LYS A 114 -8.07 -21.23 7.80
N THR A 115 -8.70 -20.44 6.95
CA THR A 115 -9.83 -20.81 6.08
C THR A 115 -9.35 -21.35 4.75
#